data_AF-A5FIQ2-F1
#
_entry.id   AF-A5FIQ2-F1
#
_cell.length_a   1.000
_cell.length_b   1.000
_cell.length_c   1.000
_cell.angle_alpha   90.00
_cell.angle_beta   90.00
_cell.angle_gamma   90.00
#
_symmetry.space_group_name_H-M   'P 1'
#
loop_
_entity.id
_entity.type
_entity.pdbx_description
1 polymer ?
#
loop_
_entity_poly.entity_id
_entity_poly.type
_entity_poly.pdbx_seq_one_letter_code
_entity_poly.pdbx_strand_id
1 'polypeptide(L)'
;MNNNNIQEILLREHNRDKKLTYYAFALYAVIGIVVISVLSNVFLSRFSGNESTTSTPIYYKLIIPIILIAFGFSIFKKIKTLNNRHLLIEKLFNDLNAGKKAASITQFVDYKITLPLGKIRVRLYPINFVCFSIQNEVYNLPVPPGIEPDFKVLLSGVNIDHVNNLKENLNSDKVIETIESVPLKTIPEFKKYADAELAPELENLEKSRKKGLNLYIIGIIFCVLVVGGFMFFNYTKAADLANNPENASSYTSSIFIVFGILCAIIYLVYIPIMKKRYKQIGDSGENYTSFKEQIFKKMIAFINPSFQYVEHGYIGARELHELDIFRDKNYDVTGNDQILGSYNGVPFQYCDLYMSHTPTFRLQNESPEEVFSGQFFMAKFNKTFSTQIVISPKAGISEFIIGNSFSSNIVKPSAKIMLEDPEFAKMFDVYANDQVEARYILTPATMQNIKDIAHKAKGSLFFFFINNKIIAANNNRINKFETGVTTKLNPELLVSFYEDLYKQFSIIDDLKLNINIWKQQAN
;
A
#
# COMPACT_ATOMS: atom_id res chain seq x y z
N MET A 1 -1.91 1.20 20.93
CA MET A 1 -2.55 -0.12 21.24
C MET A 1 -1.48 -1.15 21.53
N ASN A 2 -1.74 -2.19 22.32
CA ASN A 2 -0.78 -3.28 22.58
C ASN A 2 -1.20 -4.60 21.87
N ASN A 3 -0.34 -5.63 21.94
CA ASN A 3 -0.55 -6.93 21.25
C ASN A 3 -1.89 -7.57 21.60
N ASN A 4 -2.23 -7.65 22.89
CA ASN A 4 -3.45 -8.34 23.37
C ASN A 4 -4.71 -7.62 22.87
N ASN A 5 -4.71 -6.29 22.89
CA ASN A 5 -5.84 -5.50 22.38
C ASN A 5 -6.08 -5.77 20.89
N ILE A 6 -5.01 -5.87 20.09
CA ILE A 6 -5.13 -6.12 18.64
C ILE A 6 -5.63 -7.55 18.39
N GLN A 7 -5.16 -8.55 19.14
CA GLN A 7 -5.65 -9.93 19.01
C GLN A 7 -7.16 -10.02 19.25
N GLU A 8 -7.66 -9.41 20.34
CA GLU A 8 -9.10 -9.40 20.65
C GLU A 8 -9.92 -8.70 19.56
N ILE A 9 -9.42 -7.58 19.04
CA ILE A 9 -10.07 -6.84 17.94
C ILE A 9 -10.17 -7.72 16.69
N LEU A 10 -9.10 -8.43 16.32
CA LEU A 10 -9.09 -9.33 15.17
C LEU A 10 -10.04 -10.52 15.35
N LEU A 11 -10.13 -11.08 16.57
CA LEU A 11 -11.10 -12.13 16.88
C LEU A 11 -12.55 -11.62 16.78
N ARG A 12 -12.81 -10.39 17.23
CA ARG A 12 -14.13 -9.75 17.12
C ARG A 12 -14.51 -9.51 15.65
N GLU A 13 -13.60 -8.97 14.84
CA GLU A 13 -13.85 -8.78 13.41
C GLU A 13 -13.95 -10.10 12.64
N HIS A 14 -13.21 -11.12 13.04
CA HIS A 14 -13.39 -12.48 12.54
C HIS A 14 -14.83 -12.97 12.77
N ASN A 15 -15.37 -12.81 13.98
CA ASN A 15 -16.74 -13.21 14.29
C ASN A 15 -17.78 -12.41 13.49
N ARG A 16 -17.54 -11.11 13.29
CA ARG A 16 -18.37 -10.26 12.42
C ARG A 16 -18.35 -10.74 10.96
N ASP A 17 -17.17 -10.96 10.38
CA ASP A 17 -17.00 -11.52 9.04
C ASP A 17 -17.70 -12.88 8.90
N LYS A 18 -17.54 -13.74 9.90
CA LYS A 18 -18.17 -15.05 9.93
C LYS A 18 -19.69 -14.93 9.86
N LYS A 19 -20.29 -14.09 10.71
CA LYS A 19 -21.74 -13.84 10.73
C LYS A 19 -22.24 -13.29 9.39
N LEU A 20 -21.55 -12.29 8.83
CA LEU A 20 -21.91 -11.69 7.54
C LEU A 20 -21.78 -12.67 6.38
N THR A 21 -20.77 -13.53 6.39
CA THR A 21 -20.57 -14.57 5.37
C THR A 21 -21.71 -15.60 5.41
N TYR A 22 -22.16 -16.02 6.59
CA TYR A 22 -23.33 -16.91 6.71
C TYR A 22 -24.62 -16.25 6.21
N TYR A 23 -24.84 -14.97 6.53
CA TYR A 23 -25.98 -14.21 5.99
C TYR A 23 -25.93 -14.08 4.47
N ALA A 24 -24.75 -13.83 3.90
CA ALA A 24 -24.57 -13.78 2.45
C ALA A 24 -24.88 -15.15 1.80
N PHE A 25 -24.40 -16.25 2.38
CA PHE A 25 -24.73 -17.59 1.88
C PHE A 25 -26.23 -17.89 1.95
N ALA A 26 -26.90 -17.54 3.04
CA ALA A 26 -28.35 -17.70 3.16
C ALA A 26 -29.09 -16.88 2.09
N LEU A 27 -28.71 -15.62 1.89
CA LEU A 27 -29.29 -14.75 0.87
C LEU A 27 -29.08 -15.31 -0.55
N TYR A 28 -27.85 -15.72 -0.88
CA TYR A 28 -27.55 -16.30 -2.19
C TYR A 28 -28.28 -17.63 -2.43
N ALA A 29 -28.50 -18.43 -1.38
CA ALA A 29 -29.30 -19.65 -1.48
C ALA A 29 -30.77 -19.32 -1.81
N VAL A 30 -31.37 -18.33 -1.15
CA VAL A 30 -32.74 -17.88 -1.44
C VAL A 30 -32.86 -17.34 -2.86
N ILE A 31 -31.95 -16.44 -3.27
CA ILE A 31 -31.92 -15.90 -4.64
C ILE A 31 -31.74 -17.04 -5.66
N GLY A 32 -30.84 -17.98 -5.39
CA GLY A 32 -30.62 -19.15 -6.24
C GLY A 32 -31.89 -19.99 -6.42
N ILE A 33 -32.63 -20.26 -5.34
CA ILE A 33 -33.91 -21.00 -5.40
C ILE A 33 -34.94 -20.25 -6.25
N VAL A 34 -35.06 -18.93 -6.08
CA VAL A 34 -35.99 -18.10 -6.88
C VAL A 34 -35.60 -18.13 -8.35
N VAL A 35 -34.32 -17.93 -8.68
CA VAL A 35 -33.82 -17.94 -10.06
C VAL A 35 -34.03 -19.31 -10.70
N ILE A 36 -33.70 -20.40 -9.99
CA ILE A 36 -33.92 -21.76 -10.49
C ILE A 36 -35.42 -22.01 -10.72
N SER A 37 -36.30 -21.57 -9.82
CA SER A 37 -37.76 -21.74 -9.97
C SER A 37 -38.31 -20.98 -11.19
N VAL A 38 -37.87 -19.74 -11.39
CA VAL A 38 -38.26 -18.92 -12.55
C VAL A 38 -37.70 -19.51 -13.84
N LEU A 39 -36.41 -19.87 -13.87
CA LEU A 39 -35.78 -20.48 -15.04
C LEU A 39 -36.39 -21.83 -15.37
N SER A 40 -36.72 -22.65 -14.37
CA SER A 40 -37.42 -23.93 -14.55
C SER A 40 -38.77 -23.73 -15.22
N ASN A 41 -39.58 -22.77 -14.75
CA ASN A 41 -40.86 -22.44 -15.38
C ASN A 41 -40.70 -21.94 -16.82
N VAL A 42 -39.70 -21.10 -17.08
CA VAL A 42 -39.41 -20.60 -18.44
C VAL A 42 -38.89 -21.72 -19.35
N PHE A 43 -37.99 -22.58 -18.89
CA PHE A 43 -37.46 -23.71 -19.68
C PHE A 43 -38.50 -24.79 -19.92
N LEU A 44 -39.28 -25.17 -18.90
CA LEU A 44 -40.36 -26.15 -19.03
C LEU A 44 -41.45 -25.64 -19.98
N SER A 45 -41.77 -24.35 -19.95
CA SER A 45 -42.72 -23.77 -20.92
C SER A 45 -42.24 -23.87 -22.37
N ARG A 46 -40.92 -23.83 -22.62
CA ARG A 46 -40.32 -24.02 -23.96
C ARG A 46 -40.10 -25.47 -24.37
N PHE A 47 -40.01 -26.39 -23.41
CA PHE A 47 -39.88 -27.83 -23.68
C PHE A 47 -41.22 -28.56 -23.77
N SER A 48 -42.31 -27.98 -23.24
CA SER A 48 -43.66 -28.58 -23.34
C SER A 48 -44.30 -28.49 -24.74
N GLY A 49 -43.65 -27.78 -25.68
CA GLY A 49 -44.08 -27.67 -27.08
C GLY A 49 -43.23 -28.52 -28.02
N ASN A 50 -43.36 -29.85 -27.91
CA ASN A 50 -43.18 -30.88 -28.96
C ASN A 50 -42.64 -32.17 -28.32
N GLU A 51 -43.54 -33.13 -28.16
CA GLU A 51 -43.17 -34.53 -28.02
C GLU A 51 -42.46 -34.99 -29.31
N SER A 52 -41.13 -35.02 -29.30
CA SER A 52 -40.35 -35.94 -30.13
C SER A 52 -38.92 -36.04 -29.61
N THR A 53 -38.66 -37.14 -28.90
CA THR A 53 -37.39 -37.88 -28.81
C THR A 53 -36.11 -37.13 -29.19
N THR A 54 -35.43 -36.56 -28.20
CA THR A 54 -33.96 -36.58 -28.14
C THR A 54 -33.56 -36.99 -26.73
N SER A 55 -32.93 -38.16 -26.61
CA SER A 55 -32.36 -38.61 -25.34
C SER A 55 -31.37 -37.54 -24.88
N THR A 56 -31.67 -36.88 -23.76
CA THR A 56 -30.76 -35.93 -23.13
C THR A 56 -29.38 -36.59 -23.03
N PRO A 57 -28.35 -36.06 -23.73
CA PRO A 57 -27.05 -36.71 -23.79
C PRO A 57 -26.53 -37.02 -22.38
N ILE A 58 -25.99 -38.22 -22.18
CA ILE A 58 -25.54 -38.71 -20.86
C ILE A 58 -24.60 -37.71 -20.15
N TYR A 59 -23.82 -36.94 -20.90
CA TYR A 59 -22.94 -35.92 -20.34
C TYR A 59 -23.71 -34.81 -19.60
N TYR A 60 -24.90 -34.38 -20.02
CA TYR A 60 -25.70 -33.40 -19.26
C TYR A 60 -26.21 -33.98 -17.93
N LYS A 61 -26.57 -35.28 -17.92
CA LYS A 61 -26.99 -36.00 -16.70
C LYS A 61 -25.84 -36.16 -15.69
N LEU A 62 -24.59 -36.13 -16.14
CA LEU A 62 -23.40 -36.25 -15.30
C LEU A 62 -22.81 -34.87 -14.92
N ILE A 63 -22.78 -33.91 -15.84
CA ILE A 63 -22.19 -32.58 -15.65
C ILE A 63 -22.94 -31.79 -14.58
N ILE A 64 -24.28 -31.80 -14.58
CA ILE A 64 -25.06 -31.01 -13.62
C ILE A 64 -24.81 -31.48 -12.17
N PRO A 65 -24.88 -32.79 -11.83
CA PRO A 65 -24.50 -33.27 -10.51
C PRO A 65 -23.05 -32.96 -10.14
N ILE A 66 -22.10 -33.09 -11.07
CA ILE A 66 -20.68 -32.79 -10.82
C ILE A 66 -20.49 -31.30 -10.47
N ILE A 67 -21.17 -30.40 -11.19
CA ILE A 67 -21.14 -28.95 -10.89
C ILE A 67 -21.74 -28.67 -9.50
N LEU A 68 -22.87 -29.29 -9.16
CA LEU A 68 -23.50 -29.11 -7.85
C LEU A 68 -22.64 -29.65 -6.70
N ILE A 69 -22.01 -30.81 -6.88
CA ILE A 69 -21.08 -31.40 -5.91
C ILE A 69 -19.84 -30.51 -5.77
N ALA A 70 -19.25 -30.04 -6.87
CA ALA A 70 -18.09 -29.15 -6.85
C ALA A 70 -18.43 -27.82 -6.15
N PHE A 71 -19.62 -27.27 -6.40
CA PHE A 71 -20.11 -26.07 -5.75
C PHE A 71 -20.33 -26.28 -4.24
N GLY A 72 -20.99 -27.36 -3.84
CA GLY A 72 -21.17 -27.74 -2.44
C GLY A 72 -19.85 -27.94 -1.71
N PHE A 73 -18.88 -28.62 -2.35
CA PHE A 73 -17.53 -28.80 -1.82
C PHE A 73 -16.80 -27.46 -1.64
N SER A 74 -16.95 -26.52 -2.58
CA SER A 74 -16.37 -25.17 -2.48
C SER A 74 -16.93 -24.40 -1.27
N ILE A 75 -18.26 -24.45 -1.05
CA ILE A 75 -18.91 -23.85 0.12
C ILE A 75 -18.41 -24.49 1.40
N PHE A 76 -18.38 -25.83 1.47
CA PHE A 76 -17.90 -26.56 2.63
C PHE A 76 -16.46 -26.19 2.97
N LYS A 77 -15.56 -26.14 1.98
CA LYS A 77 -14.17 -25.71 2.17
C LYS A 77 -14.10 -24.30 2.75
N LYS A 78 -14.90 -23.36 2.22
CA LYS A 78 -14.94 -21.97 2.70
C LYS A 78 -15.46 -21.88 4.14
N ILE A 79 -16.48 -22.64 4.51
CA ILE A 79 -17.01 -22.73 5.88
C ILE A 79 -15.97 -23.31 6.84
N LYS A 80 -15.29 -24.40 6.46
CA LYS A 80 -14.22 -25.00 7.27
C LYS A 80 -13.08 -24.02 7.51
N THR A 81 -12.59 -23.35 6.47
CA THR A 81 -11.54 -22.33 6.58
C THR A 81 -11.99 -21.16 7.47
N LEU A 82 -13.23 -20.72 7.35
CA LEU A 82 -13.79 -19.66 8.18
C LEU A 82 -13.86 -20.06 9.65
N ASN A 83 -14.36 -21.27 9.96
CA ASN A 83 -14.45 -21.76 11.33
C ASN A 83 -13.09 -21.93 11.99
N ASN A 84 -12.06 -22.35 11.23
CA ASN A 84 -10.71 -22.58 11.76
C ASN A 84 -9.85 -21.31 11.85
N ARG A 85 -10.34 -20.15 11.39
CA ARG A 85 -9.52 -18.93 11.31
C ARG A 85 -9.09 -18.41 12.69
N HIS A 86 -9.90 -18.59 13.73
CA HIS A 86 -9.51 -18.19 15.10
C HIS A 86 -8.21 -18.87 15.57
N LEU A 87 -8.03 -20.16 15.26
CA LEU A 87 -6.78 -20.90 15.54
C LEU A 87 -5.59 -20.32 14.79
N LEU A 88 -5.80 -19.82 13.56
CA LEU A 88 -4.77 -19.13 12.80
C LEU A 88 -4.40 -17.79 13.43
N ILE A 89 -5.38 -17.06 14.00
CA ILE A 89 -5.11 -15.82 14.73
C ILE A 89 -4.29 -16.13 15.99
N GLU A 90 -4.64 -17.14 16.77
CA GLU A 90 -3.85 -17.54 17.94
C GLU A 90 -2.41 -17.94 17.57
N LYS A 91 -2.26 -18.76 16.52
CA LYS A 91 -0.96 -19.13 15.98
C LYS A 91 -0.15 -17.92 15.55
N LEU A 92 -0.77 -16.97 14.85
CA LEU A 92 -0.14 -15.72 14.44
C LEU A 92 0.47 -14.98 15.63
N PHE A 93 -0.27 -14.78 16.71
CA PHE A 93 0.24 -14.05 17.86
C PHE A 93 1.37 -14.80 18.59
N ASN A 94 1.33 -16.13 18.62
CA ASN A 94 2.47 -16.93 19.10
C ASN A 94 3.71 -16.73 18.23
N ASP A 95 3.54 -16.70 16.90
CA ASP A 95 4.61 -16.47 15.94
C ASP A 95 5.20 -15.05 16.07
N LEU A 96 4.34 -14.03 16.23
CA LEU A 96 4.76 -12.64 16.44
C LEU A 96 5.48 -12.45 17.79
N ASN A 97 4.98 -13.07 18.86
CA ASN A 97 5.63 -13.04 20.17
C ASN A 97 6.99 -13.77 20.17
N ALA A 98 7.17 -14.76 19.28
CA ALA A 98 8.46 -15.39 19.02
C ALA A 98 9.40 -14.54 18.13
N GLY A 99 9.00 -13.32 17.76
CA GLY A 99 9.79 -12.40 16.95
C GLY A 99 9.75 -12.67 15.45
N LYS A 100 8.86 -13.54 14.97
CA LYS A 100 8.69 -13.78 13.53
C LYS A 100 8.00 -12.59 12.87
N LYS A 101 8.35 -12.33 11.62
CA LYS A 101 7.87 -11.18 10.85
C LYS A 101 7.04 -11.62 9.66
N ALA A 102 6.14 -10.73 9.25
CA ALA A 102 5.37 -10.91 8.04
C ALA A 102 6.12 -10.39 6.82
N ALA A 103 5.87 -11.01 5.69
CA ALA A 103 6.30 -10.57 4.38
C ALA A 103 5.11 -10.51 3.42
N SER A 104 5.23 -9.71 2.36
CA SER A 104 4.22 -9.57 1.30
C SER A 104 2.85 -9.10 1.82
N ILE A 105 2.84 -8.03 2.61
CA ILE A 105 1.59 -7.47 3.15
C ILE A 105 0.81 -6.76 2.04
N THR A 106 -0.44 -7.18 1.84
CA THR A 106 -1.38 -6.58 0.90
C THR A 106 -2.71 -6.34 1.61
N GLN A 107 -3.45 -5.34 1.17
CA GLN A 107 -4.75 -5.01 1.73
C GLN A 107 -5.80 -4.90 0.63
N PHE A 108 -7.01 -5.33 0.92
CA PHE A 108 -8.14 -5.23 0.00
C PHE A 108 -9.47 -5.24 0.75
N VAL A 109 -10.53 -4.78 0.10
CA VAL A 109 -11.89 -4.78 0.65
C VAL A 109 -12.71 -5.88 -0.01
N ASP A 110 -13.22 -6.81 0.80
CA ASP A 110 -14.17 -7.83 0.37
C ASP A 110 -15.60 -7.41 0.72
N TYR A 111 -16.49 -7.43 -0.26
CA TYR A 111 -17.90 -7.10 -0.08
C TYR A 111 -18.72 -8.38 -0.04
N LYS A 112 -19.30 -8.68 1.12
CA LYS A 112 -19.98 -9.98 1.32
C LYS A 112 -21.21 -10.15 0.46
N ILE A 113 -21.90 -9.05 0.18
CA ILE A 113 -23.06 -9.04 -0.71
C ILE A 113 -22.78 -8.10 -1.88
N THR A 114 -22.84 -8.65 -3.10
CA THR A 114 -22.78 -7.87 -4.34
C THR A 114 -24.02 -8.17 -5.17
N LEU A 115 -24.90 -7.19 -5.31
CA LEU A 115 -26.13 -7.30 -6.10
C LEU A 115 -25.92 -6.65 -7.48
N PRO A 116 -25.96 -7.41 -8.58
CA PRO A 116 -25.90 -6.86 -9.92
C PRO A 116 -27.27 -6.27 -10.32
N LEU A 117 -27.39 -4.95 -10.36
CA LEU A 117 -28.58 -4.21 -10.82
C LEU A 117 -28.29 -3.59 -12.21
N GLY A 118 -28.12 -4.44 -13.22
CA GLY A 118 -27.77 -4.01 -14.57
C GLY A 118 -26.37 -3.40 -14.65
N LYS A 119 -26.28 -2.10 -14.98
CA LYS A 119 -25.00 -1.35 -15.05
C LYS A 119 -24.48 -0.90 -13.67
N ILE A 120 -25.29 -1.03 -12.61
CA ILE A 120 -24.93 -0.67 -11.24
C ILE A 120 -24.70 -1.94 -10.44
N ARG A 121 -23.63 -1.98 -9.64
CA ARG A 121 -23.42 -3.05 -8.64
C ARG A 121 -23.53 -2.45 -7.25
N VAL A 122 -24.54 -2.87 -6.50
CA VAL A 122 -24.66 -2.48 -5.08
C VAL A 122 -23.79 -3.43 -4.28
N ARG A 123 -22.72 -2.89 -3.70
CA ARG A 123 -21.77 -3.64 -2.86
C ARG A 123 -22.04 -3.31 -1.39
N LEU A 124 -22.34 -4.32 -0.58
CA LEU A 124 -22.78 -4.16 0.79
C LEU A 124 -21.85 -4.93 1.74
N TYR A 125 -21.81 -4.46 2.99
CA TYR A 125 -21.03 -5.05 4.08
C TYR A 125 -19.54 -5.20 3.72
N PRO A 126 -18.83 -4.08 3.49
CA PRO A 126 -17.39 -4.12 3.27
C PRO A 126 -16.67 -4.66 4.51
N ILE A 127 -15.65 -5.49 4.26
CA ILE A 127 -14.71 -5.97 5.27
C ILE A 127 -13.31 -5.79 4.72
N ASN A 128 -12.46 -5.05 5.44
CA ASN A 128 -11.06 -4.90 5.05
C ASN A 128 -10.32 -6.18 5.43
N PHE A 129 -9.46 -6.64 4.52
CA PHE A 129 -8.60 -7.77 4.73
C PHE A 129 -7.15 -7.34 4.60
N VAL A 130 -6.31 -7.91 5.45
CA VAL A 130 -4.87 -7.85 5.33
C VAL A 130 -4.38 -9.27 5.06
N CYS A 131 -3.73 -9.44 3.91
CA CYS A 131 -3.13 -10.69 3.47
C CYS A 131 -1.62 -10.58 3.55
N PHE A 132 -0.97 -11.55 4.17
CA PHE A 132 0.47 -11.56 4.38
C PHE A 132 0.95 -13.00 4.57
N SER A 133 2.26 -13.17 4.64
CA SER A 133 2.87 -14.48 4.85
C SER A 133 3.88 -14.46 6.00
N ILE A 134 3.91 -15.52 6.81
CA ILE A 134 4.93 -15.75 7.83
C ILE A 134 5.47 -17.16 7.61
N GLN A 135 6.78 -17.29 7.39
CA GLN A 135 7.46 -18.58 7.21
C GLN A 135 6.73 -19.53 6.22
N ASN A 136 6.35 -19.00 5.05
CA ASN A 136 5.60 -19.69 3.98
C ASN A 136 4.13 -20.05 4.29
N GLU A 137 3.59 -19.66 5.44
CA GLU A 137 2.15 -19.74 5.71
C GLU A 137 1.47 -18.43 5.33
N VAL A 138 0.35 -18.53 4.59
CA VAL A 138 -0.41 -17.38 4.12
C VAL A 138 -1.56 -17.13 5.08
N TYR A 139 -1.61 -15.90 5.60
CA TYR A 139 -2.67 -15.40 6.45
C TYR A 139 -3.54 -14.44 5.64
N ASN A 140 -4.86 -14.57 5.78
CA ASN A 140 -5.83 -13.67 5.18
C ASN A 140 -6.88 -13.33 6.25
N LEU A 141 -6.68 -12.19 6.92
CA LEU A 141 -7.39 -11.85 8.14
C LEU A 141 -8.24 -10.59 7.95
N PRO A 142 -9.48 -10.57 8.47
CA PRO A 142 -10.29 -9.37 8.50
C PRO A 142 -9.73 -8.41 9.55
N VAL A 143 -9.56 -7.16 9.17
CA VAL A 143 -9.03 -6.09 10.03
C VAL A 143 -10.04 -4.94 10.01
N PRO A 144 -10.41 -4.35 11.17
CA PRO A 144 -11.32 -3.22 11.16
C PRO A 144 -10.62 -1.94 10.69
N PRO A 145 -11.36 -1.02 10.05
CA PRO A 145 -10.84 0.30 9.67
C PRO A 145 -10.22 1.05 10.84
N GLY A 146 -9.06 1.66 10.60
CA GLY A 146 -8.31 2.45 11.57
C GLY A 146 -7.30 1.65 12.40
N ILE A 147 -7.38 0.32 12.39
CA ILE A 147 -6.47 -0.57 13.13
C ILE A 147 -5.33 -1.08 12.25
N GLU A 148 -5.47 -0.98 10.92
CA GLU A 148 -4.48 -1.44 9.95
C GLU A 148 -3.05 -0.89 10.19
N PRO A 149 -2.83 0.40 10.52
CA PRO A 149 -1.49 0.93 10.80
C PRO A 149 -0.84 0.22 11.99
N ASP A 150 -1.54 0.14 13.13
CA ASP A 150 -1.04 -0.50 14.35
C ASP A 150 -0.80 -2.00 14.14
N PHE A 151 -1.69 -2.67 13.39
CA PHE A 151 -1.49 -4.09 13.06
C PHE A 151 -0.27 -4.29 12.17
N LYS A 152 -0.01 -3.42 11.18
CA LYS A 152 1.19 -3.53 10.34
C LYS A 152 2.49 -3.28 11.11
N VAL A 153 2.48 -2.42 12.14
CA VAL A 153 3.64 -2.26 13.05
C VAL A 153 4.00 -3.60 13.71
N LEU A 154 2.99 -4.34 14.21
CA LEU A 154 3.22 -5.68 14.78
C LEU A 154 3.78 -6.65 13.75
N LEU A 155 3.21 -6.64 12.54
CA LEU A 155 3.65 -7.52 11.46
C LEU A 155 5.10 -7.24 11.00
N SER A 156 5.61 -6.02 11.17
CA SER A 156 7.02 -5.67 10.96
C SER A 156 7.98 -6.23 12.05
N GLY A 157 7.46 -6.82 13.13
CA GLY A 157 8.23 -7.36 14.24
C GLY A 157 8.92 -6.29 15.09
N VAL A 158 8.36 -5.08 15.12
CA VAL A 158 8.80 -4.00 16.01
C VAL A 158 7.95 -4.02 17.27
N ASN A 159 8.53 -3.64 18.42
CA ASN A 159 7.78 -3.47 19.66
C ASN A 159 6.79 -2.29 19.51
N ILE A 160 5.49 -2.61 19.48
CA ILE A 160 4.42 -1.62 19.30
C ILE A 160 4.34 -0.62 20.45
N ASP A 161 4.66 -1.03 21.69
CA ASP A 161 4.60 -0.13 22.84
C ASP A 161 5.70 0.93 22.76
N HIS A 162 6.88 0.55 22.27
CA HIS A 162 7.94 1.51 21.97
C HIS A 162 7.52 2.50 20.87
N VAL A 163 6.90 2.01 19.78
CA VAL A 163 6.40 2.88 18.70
C VAL A 163 5.29 3.81 19.20
N ASN A 164 4.36 3.31 20.01
CA ASN A 164 3.31 4.13 20.63
C ASN A 164 3.91 5.22 21.52
N ASN A 165 4.94 4.90 22.31
CA ASN A 165 5.63 5.90 23.13
C ASN A 165 6.28 7.00 22.27
N LEU A 166 6.92 6.64 21.16
CA LEU A 166 7.48 7.61 20.21
C LEU A 166 6.38 8.49 19.57
N LYS A 167 5.22 7.92 19.22
CA LYS A 167 4.07 8.68 18.73
C LYS A 167 3.48 9.61 19.81
N GLU A 168 3.37 9.15 21.05
CA GLU A 168 2.91 9.95 22.18
C GLU A 168 3.84 11.14 22.44
N ASN A 169 5.15 10.94 22.32
CA ASN A 169 6.14 12.02 22.44
C ASN A 169 5.91 13.16 21.43
N LEU A 170 5.45 12.85 20.22
CA LEU A 170 5.09 13.84 19.20
C LEU A 170 3.82 14.64 19.53
N ASN A 171 2.90 14.04 20.28
CA ASN A 171 1.61 14.64 20.65
C ASN A 171 1.57 15.22 22.07
N SER A 172 2.55 14.89 22.91
CA SER A 172 2.64 15.31 24.31
C SER A 172 3.14 16.74 24.45
N ASP A 173 2.61 17.50 25.40
CA ASP A 173 3.12 18.82 25.77
C ASP A 173 4.42 18.77 26.59
N LYS A 174 4.79 17.60 27.11
CA LYS A 174 6.00 17.44 27.92
C LYS A 174 7.27 17.75 27.10
N VAL A 175 8.20 18.46 27.74
CA VAL A 175 9.56 18.64 27.21
C VAL A 175 10.31 17.33 27.39
N ILE A 176 10.85 16.81 26.30
CA ILE A 176 11.67 15.59 26.35
C ILE A 176 13.09 16.03 26.69
N GLU A 177 13.53 15.71 27.91
CA GLU A 177 14.91 15.96 28.31
C GLU A 177 15.85 15.10 27.45
N THR A 178 16.64 15.76 26.60
CA THR A 178 17.67 15.11 25.80
C THR A 178 18.79 14.61 26.68
N ILE A 179 18.96 13.29 26.78
CA ILE A 179 20.03 12.68 27.59
C ILE A 179 21.40 12.83 26.90
N GLU A 180 21.47 13.00 25.57
CA GLU A 180 22.66 13.46 24.82
C GLU A 180 22.26 13.67 23.34
N SER A 181 22.62 14.80 22.71
CA SER A 181 22.28 15.02 21.29
C SER A 181 23.27 14.28 20.39
N VAL A 182 22.81 13.22 19.71
CA VAL A 182 23.60 12.54 18.68
C VAL A 182 23.41 13.29 17.35
N PRO A 183 24.46 13.93 16.79
CA PRO A 183 24.34 14.64 15.52
C PRO A 183 24.05 13.66 14.38
N LEU A 184 23.37 14.14 13.33
CA LEU A 184 23.19 13.37 12.10
C LEU A 184 24.57 13.12 11.47
N LYS A 185 24.86 11.87 11.12
CA LYS A 185 26.09 11.55 10.40
C LYS A 185 26.05 12.13 8.98
N THR A 186 27.18 12.63 8.51
CA THR A 186 27.29 13.31 7.22
C THR A 186 27.24 12.32 6.04
N ILE A 187 26.94 12.84 4.84
CA ILE A 187 26.91 12.05 3.59
C ILE A 187 28.28 11.38 3.30
N PRO A 188 29.44 12.06 3.44
CA PRO A 188 30.74 11.40 3.23
C PRO A 188 31.03 10.27 4.23
N GLU A 189 30.62 10.44 5.49
CA GLU A 189 30.74 9.38 6.51
C GLU A 189 29.90 8.17 6.14
N PHE A 190 28.66 8.39 5.69
CA PHE A 190 27.80 7.31 5.23
C PHE A 190 28.37 6.61 4.00
N LYS A 191 28.93 7.35 3.03
CA LYS A 191 29.55 6.73 1.85
C LYS A 191 30.67 5.75 2.26
N LYS A 192 31.54 6.16 3.19
CA LYS A 192 32.59 5.27 3.72
C LYS A 192 32.01 4.03 4.41
N TYR A 193 30.93 4.19 5.19
CA TYR A 193 30.24 3.07 5.84
C TYR A 193 29.57 2.14 4.83
N ALA A 194 28.89 2.69 3.82
CA ALA A 194 28.22 1.93 2.78
C ALA A 194 29.22 1.08 1.98
N ASP A 195 30.37 1.66 1.62
CA ASP A 195 31.42 0.97 0.88
C ASP A 195 32.11 -0.12 1.71
N ALA A 196 32.31 0.10 3.01
CA ALA A 196 33.02 -0.84 3.89
C ALA A 196 32.12 -1.97 4.43
N GLU A 197 30.93 -1.63 4.93
CA GLU A 197 30.09 -2.53 5.74
C GLU A 197 28.87 -3.05 4.98
N LEU A 198 28.23 -2.21 4.14
CA LEU A 198 27.01 -2.58 3.43
C LEU A 198 27.26 -3.21 2.06
N ALA A 199 28.37 -2.84 1.39
CA ALA A 199 28.68 -3.31 0.04
C ALA A 199 28.73 -4.85 -0.10
N PRO A 200 29.32 -5.63 0.84
CA PRO A 200 29.34 -7.09 0.74
C PRO A 200 27.94 -7.70 0.80
N GLU A 201 27.08 -7.19 1.71
CA GLU A 201 25.69 -7.64 1.82
C GLU A 201 24.87 -7.24 0.59
N LEU A 202 25.09 -6.03 0.10
CA LEU A 202 24.44 -5.52 -1.10
C LEU A 202 24.81 -6.31 -2.35
N GLU A 203 26.06 -6.79 -2.45
CA GLU A 203 26.50 -7.65 -3.56
C GLU A 203 25.74 -8.98 -3.56
N ASN A 204 25.50 -9.57 -2.39
CA ASN A 204 24.71 -10.80 -2.26
C ASN A 204 23.25 -10.58 -2.67
N LEU A 205 22.65 -9.47 -2.23
CA LEU A 205 21.30 -9.08 -2.67
C LEU A 205 21.24 -8.81 -4.18
N GLU A 206 22.25 -8.17 -4.75
CA GLU A 206 22.35 -7.91 -6.19
C GLU A 206 22.51 -9.21 -7.00
N LYS A 207 23.26 -10.20 -6.51
CA LYS A 207 23.34 -11.54 -7.12
C LYS A 207 21.97 -12.21 -7.16
N SER A 208 21.23 -12.15 -6.06
CA SER A 208 19.86 -12.67 -5.97
C SER A 208 18.90 -11.94 -6.91
N ARG A 209 18.96 -10.60 -6.93
CA ARG A 209 18.17 -9.76 -7.82
C ARG A 209 18.43 -10.10 -9.29
N LYS A 210 19.69 -10.30 -9.70
CA LYS A 210 20.05 -10.71 -11.07
C LYS A 210 19.47 -12.08 -11.44
N LYS A 211 19.46 -13.04 -10.51
CA LYS A 211 18.77 -14.34 -10.73
C LYS A 211 17.27 -14.10 -10.94
N GLY A 212 16.65 -13.26 -10.11
CA GLY A 212 15.24 -12.86 -10.25
C GLY A 212 14.94 -12.18 -11.58
N LEU A 213 15.80 -11.26 -12.02
CA LEU A 213 15.68 -10.55 -13.30
C LEU A 213 15.78 -11.53 -14.48
N ASN A 214 16.72 -12.47 -14.43
CA ASN A 214 16.85 -13.51 -15.45
C ASN A 214 15.59 -14.38 -15.53
N LEU A 215 14.98 -14.76 -14.40
CA LEU A 215 13.70 -15.49 -14.40
C LEU A 215 12.57 -14.65 -14.99
N TYR A 216 12.50 -13.37 -14.65
CA TYR A 216 11.51 -12.45 -15.18
C TYR A 216 11.64 -12.32 -16.71
N ILE A 217 12.86 -12.15 -17.22
CA ILE A 217 13.15 -12.09 -18.67
C ILE A 217 12.77 -13.40 -19.37
N ILE A 218 13.12 -14.57 -18.80
CA ILE A 218 12.72 -15.87 -19.33
C ILE A 218 11.18 -15.98 -19.42
N GLY A 219 10.46 -15.48 -18.41
CA GLY A 219 9.00 -15.44 -18.42
C GLY A 219 8.43 -14.58 -19.54
N ILE A 220 9.01 -13.39 -19.77
CA ILE A 220 8.63 -12.51 -20.90
C ILE A 220 8.87 -13.22 -22.24
N ILE A 221 10.07 -13.79 -22.44
CA ILE A 221 10.41 -14.50 -23.68
C ILE A 221 9.42 -15.65 -23.93
N PHE A 222 9.11 -16.43 -22.90
CA PHE A 222 8.14 -17.52 -22.99
C PHE A 222 6.74 -17.00 -23.38
N CYS A 223 6.27 -15.91 -22.76
CA CYS A 223 4.98 -15.31 -23.11
C CYS A 223 4.95 -14.81 -24.56
N VAL A 224 6.02 -14.14 -25.02
CA VAL A 224 6.14 -13.66 -26.39
C VAL A 224 6.14 -14.82 -27.39
N LEU A 225 6.85 -15.92 -27.10
CA LEU A 225 6.85 -17.11 -27.95
C LEU A 225 5.48 -17.79 -28.01
N VAL A 226 4.77 -17.90 -26.88
CA VAL A 226 3.43 -18.49 -26.82
C VAL A 226 2.43 -17.63 -27.60
N VAL A 227 2.40 -16.32 -27.35
CA VAL A 227 1.46 -15.41 -28.03
C VAL A 227 1.81 -15.28 -29.51
N GLY A 228 3.09 -15.10 -29.84
CA GLY A 228 3.56 -15.01 -31.23
C GLY A 228 3.31 -16.30 -32.02
N GLY A 229 3.57 -17.46 -31.43
CA GLY A 229 3.26 -18.76 -32.03
C GLY A 229 1.77 -18.96 -32.25
N PHE A 230 0.93 -18.58 -31.28
CA PHE A 230 -0.52 -18.64 -31.43
C PHE A 230 -1.03 -17.68 -32.52
N MET A 231 -0.50 -16.45 -32.59
CA MET A 231 -0.84 -15.49 -33.64
C MET A 231 -0.41 -16.00 -35.02
N PHE A 232 0.80 -16.54 -35.15
CA PHE A 232 1.28 -17.12 -36.41
C PHE A 232 0.44 -18.32 -36.86
N PHE A 233 0.06 -19.20 -35.93
CA PHE A 233 -0.87 -20.29 -36.22
C PHE A 233 -2.23 -19.77 -36.73
N ASN A 234 -2.81 -18.76 -36.07
CA ASN A 234 -4.06 -18.16 -36.52
C ASN A 234 -3.92 -17.49 -37.89
N TYR A 235 -2.80 -16.80 -38.15
CA TYR A 235 -2.53 -16.17 -39.44
C TYR A 235 -2.44 -17.19 -40.58
N THR A 236 -1.65 -18.26 -40.40
CA THR A 236 -1.50 -19.32 -41.42
C THR A 236 -2.83 -20.02 -41.71
N LYS A 237 -3.65 -20.24 -40.68
CA LYS A 237 -4.98 -20.84 -40.85
C LYS A 237 -6.04 -19.89 -41.40
N ALA A 238 -5.97 -18.60 -41.09
CA ALA A 238 -6.83 -17.60 -41.72
C ALA A 238 -6.54 -17.48 -43.22
N ALA A 239 -5.27 -17.50 -43.61
CA ALA A 239 -4.86 -17.52 -45.02
C ALA A 239 -5.33 -18.80 -45.74
N ASP A 240 -5.27 -19.97 -45.09
CA ASP A 240 -5.81 -21.23 -45.62
C ASP A 240 -7.34 -21.19 -45.77
N LEU A 241 -8.05 -20.66 -44.77
CA LEU A 241 -9.51 -20.51 -44.81
C LEU A 241 -9.98 -19.56 -45.91
N ALA A 242 -9.21 -18.50 -46.20
CA ALA A 242 -9.51 -17.58 -47.29
C ALA A 242 -9.45 -18.27 -48.67
N ASN A 243 -8.59 -19.29 -48.82
CA ASN A 243 -8.48 -20.08 -50.04
C ASN A 243 -9.43 -21.29 -50.06
N ASN A 244 -9.81 -21.83 -48.90
CA ASN A 244 -10.62 -23.04 -48.74
C ASN A 244 -11.74 -22.85 -47.69
N PRO A 245 -12.86 -22.19 -48.03
CA PRO A 245 -13.91 -21.82 -47.08
C PRO A 245 -14.62 -23.01 -46.41
N GLU A 246 -14.69 -24.16 -47.09
CA GLU A 246 -15.30 -25.39 -46.57
C GLU A 246 -14.62 -25.93 -45.30
N ASN A 247 -13.38 -25.49 -45.00
CA ASN A 247 -12.60 -25.95 -43.84
C ASN A 247 -12.91 -25.19 -42.53
N ALA A 248 -13.94 -24.32 -42.49
CA ALA A 248 -14.25 -23.47 -41.33
C ALA A 248 -14.47 -24.24 -40.01
N SER A 249 -15.19 -25.37 -40.05
CA SER A 249 -15.44 -26.21 -38.87
C SER A 249 -14.17 -26.90 -38.36
N SER A 250 -13.31 -27.33 -39.28
CA SER A 250 -11.99 -27.90 -39.00
C SER A 250 -11.05 -26.86 -38.38
N TYR A 251 -11.09 -25.62 -38.88
CA TYR A 251 -10.32 -24.50 -38.35
C TYR A 251 -10.68 -24.19 -36.89
N THR A 252 -11.98 -23.99 -36.60
CA THR A 252 -12.44 -23.69 -35.23
C THR A 252 -12.02 -24.78 -34.25
N SER A 253 -12.16 -26.05 -34.62
CA SER A 253 -11.72 -27.18 -33.80
C SER A 253 -10.20 -27.18 -33.55
N SER A 254 -9.40 -26.87 -34.58
CA SER A 254 -7.94 -26.82 -34.46
C SER A 254 -7.42 -25.70 -33.55
N ILE A 255 -8.10 -24.54 -33.51
CA ILE A 255 -7.76 -23.44 -32.59
C ILE A 255 -7.93 -23.87 -31.14
N PHE A 256 -9.07 -24.51 -30.80
CA PHE A 256 -9.34 -24.97 -29.43
C PHE A 256 -8.34 -26.05 -28.99
N ILE A 257 -7.92 -26.93 -29.90
CA ILE A 257 -6.91 -27.95 -29.63
C ILE A 257 -5.55 -27.30 -29.35
N VAL A 258 -5.08 -26.40 -30.22
CA VAL A 258 -3.79 -25.70 -30.04
C VAL A 258 -3.81 -24.86 -28.76
N PHE A 259 -4.91 -24.16 -28.48
CA PHE A 259 -5.07 -23.41 -27.24
C PHE A 259 -5.04 -24.32 -26.01
N GLY A 260 -5.73 -25.47 -26.04
CA GLY A 260 -5.69 -26.49 -24.99
C GLY A 260 -4.28 -27.03 -24.75
N ILE A 261 -3.51 -27.30 -25.80
CA ILE A 261 -2.11 -27.72 -25.71
C ILE A 261 -1.24 -26.62 -25.08
N LEU A 262 -1.41 -25.36 -25.48
CA LEU A 262 -0.68 -24.24 -24.88
C LEU A 262 -1.00 -24.11 -23.38
N CYS A 263 -2.28 -24.18 -23.00
CA CYS A 263 -2.67 -24.18 -21.59
C CYS A 263 -2.05 -25.35 -20.82
N ALA A 264 -2.00 -26.55 -21.43
CA ALA A 264 -1.38 -27.72 -20.82
C ALA A 264 0.15 -27.56 -20.66
N ILE A 265 0.85 -27.03 -21.66
CA ILE A 265 2.30 -26.72 -21.58
C ILE A 265 2.59 -25.71 -20.48
N ILE A 266 1.77 -24.65 -20.41
CA ILE A 266 1.89 -23.64 -19.35
C ILE A 266 1.71 -24.29 -17.98
N TYR A 267 0.66 -25.09 -17.80
CA TYR A 267 0.31 -25.69 -16.52
C TYR A 267 1.27 -26.80 -16.07
N LEU A 268 1.66 -27.70 -16.99
CA LEU A 268 2.45 -28.90 -16.69
C LEU A 268 3.96 -28.69 -16.77
N VAL A 269 4.43 -27.73 -17.56
CA VAL A 269 5.88 -27.52 -17.78
C VAL A 269 6.31 -26.19 -17.19
N TYR A 270 5.73 -25.08 -17.64
CA TYR A 270 6.20 -23.75 -17.27
C TYR A 270 5.99 -23.45 -15.78
N ILE A 271 4.75 -23.59 -15.26
CA ILE A 271 4.43 -23.32 -13.86
C ILE A 271 5.31 -24.11 -12.88
N PRO A 272 5.48 -25.44 -12.99
CA PRO A 272 6.31 -26.18 -12.04
C PRO A 272 7.80 -25.84 -12.14
N ILE A 273 8.35 -25.62 -13.34
CA ILE A 273 9.74 -25.18 -13.52
C ILE A 273 9.96 -23.82 -12.85
N MET A 274 9.06 -22.86 -13.12
CA MET A 274 9.14 -21.54 -12.53
C MET A 274 8.97 -21.59 -11.00
N LYS A 275 7.99 -22.35 -10.50
CA LYS A 275 7.77 -22.52 -9.05
C LYS A 275 9.01 -23.09 -8.35
N LYS A 276 9.69 -24.08 -8.94
CA LYS A 276 10.94 -24.64 -8.40
C LYS A 276 12.05 -23.58 -8.38
N ARG A 277 12.23 -22.84 -9.48
CA ARG A 277 13.26 -21.80 -9.58
C ARG A 277 13.01 -20.60 -8.65
N TYR A 278 11.75 -20.17 -8.52
CA TYR A 278 11.37 -19.13 -7.56
C TYR A 278 11.62 -19.57 -6.12
N LYS A 279 11.27 -20.82 -5.77
CA LYS A 279 11.54 -21.36 -4.44
C LYS A 279 13.05 -21.40 -4.13
N GLN A 280 13.90 -21.77 -5.10
CA GLN A 280 15.36 -21.76 -4.94
C GLN A 280 15.94 -20.37 -4.66
N ILE A 281 15.31 -19.30 -5.13
CA ILE A 281 15.72 -17.91 -4.84
C ILE A 281 15.25 -17.50 -3.44
N GLY A 282 14.09 -17.99 -2.99
CA GLY A 282 13.56 -17.71 -1.66
C GLY A 282 14.30 -18.45 -0.53
N ASP A 283 14.71 -19.70 -0.76
CA ASP A 283 15.35 -20.55 0.24
C ASP A 283 16.85 -20.25 0.47
N SER A 284 17.48 -19.40 -0.36
CA SER A 284 18.93 -19.11 -0.26
C SER A 284 19.32 -18.11 0.85
N GLY A 285 18.39 -17.59 1.65
CA GLY A 285 18.67 -16.56 2.68
C GLY A 285 19.07 -15.18 2.13
N GLU A 286 19.50 -15.12 0.88
CA GLU A 286 19.84 -13.96 0.06
C GLU A 286 18.63 -13.58 -0.81
N ASN A 287 17.56 -13.04 -0.24
CA ASN A 287 16.40 -12.62 -1.04
C ASN A 287 16.46 -11.10 -1.24
N TYR A 288 16.50 -10.60 -2.49
CA TYR A 288 16.55 -9.15 -2.73
C TYR A 288 15.34 -8.40 -2.13
N THR A 289 14.23 -9.09 -1.84
CA THR A 289 13.08 -8.50 -1.13
C THR A 289 13.33 -8.23 0.36
N SER A 290 14.44 -8.72 0.94
CA SER A 290 14.86 -8.40 2.32
C SER A 290 15.74 -7.15 2.40
N PHE A 291 15.91 -6.40 1.32
CA PHE A 291 16.70 -5.16 1.27
C PHE A 291 16.33 -4.20 2.41
N LYS A 292 15.04 -4.01 2.67
CA LYS A 292 14.57 -3.10 3.73
C LYS A 292 15.00 -3.55 5.12
N GLU A 293 14.97 -4.85 5.38
CA GLU A 293 15.36 -5.43 6.65
C GLU A 293 16.88 -5.49 6.85
N GLN A 294 17.63 -5.90 5.83
CA GLN A 294 19.07 -6.13 5.95
C GLN A 294 19.90 -4.85 5.76
N ILE A 295 19.49 -3.96 4.85
CA ILE A 295 20.26 -2.78 4.45
C ILE A 295 19.62 -1.50 4.96
N PHE A 296 18.34 -1.26 4.63
CA PHE A 296 17.69 0.01 4.94
C PHE A 296 17.61 0.26 6.45
N LYS A 297 17.26 -0.75 7.24
CA LYS A 297 17.28 -0.67 8.71
C LYS A 297 18.65 -0.28 9.27
N LYS A 298 19.74 -0.84 8.75
CA LYS A 298 21.12 -0.49 9.16
C LYS A 298 21.47 0.93 8.77
N MET A 299 21.03 1.38 7.61
CA MET A 299 21.19 2.76 7.17
C MET A 299 20.49 3.74 8.12
N ILE A 300 19.24 3.48 8.53
CA ILE A 300 18.53 4.32 9.49
C ILE A 300 19.25 4.36 10.85
N ALA A 301 19.67 3.20 11.37
CA ALA A 301 20.43 3.12 12.61
C ALA A 301 21.79 3.82 12.52
N PHE A 302 22.39 3.85 11.32
CA PHE A 302 23.62 4.61 11.07
C PHE A 302 23.38 6.12 11.14
N ILE A 303 22.29 6.62 10.53
CA ILE A 303 21.89 8.05 10.59
C ILE A 303 21.83 8.50 12.05
N ASN A 304 21.03 7.79 12.85
CA ASN A 304 20.94 8.00 14.28
C ASN A 304 20.42 6.73 14.97
N PRO A 305 21.12 6.21 16.00
CA PRO A 305 20.73 4.98 16.67
C PRO A 305 19.42 5.10 17.47
N SER A 306 18.95 6.32 17.75
CA SER A 306 17.66 6.57 18.42
C SER A 306 16.45 6.46 17.47
N PHE A 307 16.69 6.35 16.16
CA PHE A 307 15.60 6.27 15.18
C PHE A 307 15.08 4.84 15.07
N GLN A 308 13.76 4.72 15.13
CA GLN A 308 13.04 3.47 14.97
C GLN A 308 12.47 3.39 13.55
N TYR A 309 12.92 2.41 12.78
CA TYR A 309 12.36 2.08 11.47
C TYR A 309 11.27 1.00 11.60
N VAL A 310 10.15 1.21 10.91
CA VAL A 310 9.01 0.30 10.81
C VAL A 310 8.61 0.16 9.34
N GLU A 311 9.03 -0.94 8.70
CA GLU A 311 8.88 -1.17 7.26
C GLU A 311 7.46 -1.01 6.72
N HIS A 312 6.45 -1.47 7.46
CA HIS A 312 5.06 -1.40 7.04
C HIS A 312 4.24 -0.40 7.87
N GLY A 313 4.91 0.37 8.74
CA GLY A 313 4.30 1.45 9.51
C GLY A 313 4.01 2.64 8.62
N TYR A 314 3.02 3.44 9.02
CA TYR A 314 2.64 4.71 8.38
C TYR A 314 1.68 5.49 9.28
N ILE A 315 1.44 6.76 8.93
CA ILE A 315 0.42 7.60 9.59
C ILE A 315 -0.96 7.20 9.05
N GLY A 316 -1.82 6.70 9.93
CA GLY A 316 -3.15 6.20 9.56
C GLY A 316 -4.19 7.29 9.33
N ALA A 317 -5.36 6.89 8.80
CA ALA A 317 -6.49 7.79 8.56
C ALA A 317 -6.96 8.52 9.82
N ARG A 318 -6.95 7.86 10.99
CA ARG A 318 -7.31 8.48 12.28
C ARG A 318 -6.36 9.62 12.64
N GLU A 319 -5.05 9.37 12.58
CA GLU A 319 -4.03 10.38 12.88
C GLU A 319 -4.12 11.55 11.89
N LEU A 320 -4.35 11.29 10.59
CA LEU A 320 -4.52 12.35 9.59
C LEU A 320 -5.79 13.18 9.81
N HIS A 321 -6.89 12.54 10.23
CA HIS A 321 -8.14 13.24 10.55
C HIS A 321 -7.96 14.18 11.75
N GLU A 322 -7.21 13.77 12.78
CA GLU A 322 -6.90 14.60 13.96
C GLU A 322 -6.05 15.85 13.64
N LEU A 323 -5.44 15.92 12.46
CA LEU A 323 -4.66 17.08 12.03
C LEU A 323 -5.52 18.20 11.44
N ASP A 324 -6.78 17.96 11.07
CA ASP A 324 -7.68 18.95 10.44
C ASP A 324 -7.08 19.67 9.21
N ILE A 325 -6.15 19.03 8.49
CA ILE A 325 -5.54 19.57 7.26
C ILE A 325 -6.29 19.16 5.99
N PHE A 326 -7.08 18.09 6.04
CA PHE A 326 -7.86 17.57 4.91
C PHE A 326 -9.35 17.79 5.12
N ARG A 327 -10.09 17.98 4.03
CA ARG A 327 -11.55 18.08 4.07
C ARG A 327 -12.14 16.78 4.60
N ASP A 328 -13.19 16.87 5.40
CA ASP A 328 -13.87 15.69 5.92
C ASP A 328 -14.48 14.85 4.78
N LYS A 329 -13.79 13.75 4.44
CA LYS A 329 -14.16 12.75 3.45
C LYS A 329 -13.68 11.38 3.93
N ASN A 330 -14.31 10.33 3.41
CA ASN A 330 -13.89 8.96 3.67
C ASN A 330 -12.66 8.60 2.82
N TYR A 331 -11.48 8.99 3.29
CA TYR A 331 -10.21 8.65 2.65
C TYR A 331 -9.77 7.23 2.99
N ASP A 332 -9.31 6.50 1.96
CA ASP A 332 -8.53 5.28 2.13
C ASP A 332 -7.05 5.65 2.20
N VAL A 333 -6.40 5.32 3.32
CA VAL A 333 -5.03 5.72 3.64
C VAL A 333 -4.18 4.47 3.83
N THR A 334 -3.08 4.42 3.10
CA THR A 334 -2.14 3.30 3.09
C THR A 334 -0.73 3.85 3.05
N GLY A 335 0.26 3.09 3.50
CA GLY A 335 1.65 3.56 3.49
C GLY A 335 2.63 2.49 3.94
N ASN A 336 3.89 2.90 3.99
CA ASN A 336 5.06 2.11 4.33
C ASN A 336 6.21 3.02 4.81
N ASP A 337 7.30 2.38 5.22
CA ASP A 337 8.59 3.01 5.50
C ASP A 337 8.55 4.10 6.58
N GLN A 338 7.85 3.82 7.69
CA GLN A 338 7.78 4.75 8.80
C GLN A 338 9.09 4.80 9.58
N ILE A 339 9.57 6.02 9.82
CA ILE A 339 10.72 6.30 10.68
C ILE A 339 10.24 7.23 11.79
N LEU A 340 10.43 6.83 13.04
CA LEU A 340 10.09 7.63 14.22
C LEU A 340 11.34 7.86 15.05
N GLY A 341 11.37 8.96 15.79
CA GLY A 341 12.46 9.22 16.71
C GLY A 341 12.38 10.61 17.32
N SER A 342 13.46 10.99 17.99
CA SER A 342 13.68 12.36 18.43
C SER A 342 15.06 12.79 17.98
N TYR A 343 15.15 13.95 17.36
CA TYR A 343 16.42 14.54 16.96
C TYR A 343 16.56 15.92 17.60
N ASN A 344 17.66 16.16 18.32
CA ASN A 344 17.88 17.39 19.09
C ASN A 344 16.69 17.77 20.01
N GLY A 345 16.04 16.76 20.61
CA GLY A 345 14.89 16.95 21.50
C GLY A 345 13.57 17.21 20.78
N VAL A 346 13.55 17.09 19.46
CA VAL A 346 12.35 17.26 18.62
C VAL A 346 11.86 15.90 18.15
N PRO A 347 10.73 15.40 18.69
CA PRO A 347 10.02 14.25 18.16
C PRO A 347 9.63 14.46 16.71
N PHE A 348 9.78 13.41 15.92
CA PHE A 348 9.30 13.40 14.55
C PHE A 348 8.79 12.02 14.14
N GLN A 349 8.00 12.02 13.08
CA GLN A 349 7.73 10.85 12.28
C GLN A 349 7.76 11.17 10.79
N TYR A 350 8.23 10.20 10.02
CA TYR A 350 8.30 10.22 8.56
C TYR A 350 7.63 8.94 8.05
N CYS A 351 6.93 8.98 6.92
CA CYS A 351 6.53 7.79 6.17
C CYS A 351 6.20 8.13 4.72
N ASP A 352 6.15 7.10 3.87
CA ASP A 352 5.57 7.19 2.54
C ASP A 352 4.05 6.88 2.65
N LEU A 353 3.21 7.76 2.10
CA LEU A 353 1.75 7.64 2.16
C LEU A 353 1.12 7.65 0.78
N TYR A 354 0.06 6.87 0.65
CA TYR A 354 -0.89 6.88 -0.45
C TYR A 354 -2.30 7.09 0.12
N MET A 355 -2.97 8.12 -0.35
CA MET A 355 -4.33 8.48 0.04
C MET A 355 -5.21 8.56 -1.20
N SER A 356 -6.35 7.90 -1.15
CA SER A 356 -7.36 7.96 -2.21
C SER A 356 -8.75 8.18 -1.65
N HIS A 357 -9.66 8.66 -2.49
CA HIS A 357 -11.06 8.84 -2.14
C HIS A 357 -11.93 8.10 -3.16
N THR A 358 -12.91 7.34 -2.66
CA THR A 358 -13.92 6.70 -3.51
C THR A 358 -15.29 7.30 -3.21
N PRO A 359 -15.93 7.99 -4.19
CA PRO A 359 -17.29 8.49 -4.02
C PRO A 359 -18.29 7.38 -3.71
N THR A 360 -19.32 7.69 -2.92
CA THR A 360 -20.37 6.74 -2.54
C THR A 360 -21.14 6.19 -3.75
N PHE A 361 -21.34 7.02 -4.78
CA PHE A 361 -21.99 6.66 -6.03
C PHE A 361 -20.97 6.75 -7.16
N ARG A 362 -20.69 5.62 -7.82
CA ARG A 362 -19.74 5.55 -8.95
C ARG A 362 -20.17 4.54 -10.01
N LEU A 363 -19.68 4.74 -11.23
CA LEU A 363 -19.85 3.76 -12.31
C LEU A 363 -18.92 2.54 -12.08
N GLN A 364 -19.25 1.42 -12.72
CA GLN A 364 -18.57 0.13 -12.48
C GLN A 364 -17.05 0.17 -12.73
N ASN A 365 -16.59 1.02 -13.65
CA ASN A 365 -15.19 1.08 -14.11
C ASN A 365 -14.44 2.32 -13.59
N GLU A 366 -15.00 3.01 -12.61
CA GLU A 366 -14.41 4.23 -12.07
C GLU A 366 -13.41 3.89 -10.95
N SER A 367 -12.13 4.17 -11.22
CA SER A 367 -11.03 4.00 -10.27
C SER A 367 -11.14 5.00 -9.12
N PRO A 368 -10.63 4.67 -7.91
CA PRO A 368 -10.50 5.65 -6.84
C PRO A 368 -9.76 6.90 -7.31
N GLU A 369 -10.17 8.06 -6.81
CA GLU A 369 -9.48 9.33 -7.05
C GLU A 369 -8.24 9.38 -6.15
N GLU A 370 -7.05 9.45 -6.74
CA GLU A 370 -5.82 9.65 -5.97
C GLU A 370 -5.79 11.08 -5.42
N VAL A 371 -5.64 11.21 -4.11
CA VAL A 371 -5.60 12.49 -3.40
C VAL A 371 -4.17 12.87 -3.07
N PHE A 372 -3.38 11.94 -2.53
CA PHE A 372 -1.96 12.14 -2.18
C PHE A 372 -1.17 10.88 -2.45
N SER A 373 0.06 11.03 -2.94
CA SER A 373 1.03 9.94 -3.02
C SER A 373 2.43 10.50 -2.89
N GLY A 374 3.17 10.11 -1.84
CA GLY A 374 4.54 10.56 -1.63
C GLY A 374 4.94 10.63 -0.16
N GLN A 375 5.93 11.47 0.14
CA GLN A 375 6.57 11.51 1.46
C GLN A 375 5.80 12.44 2.41
N PHE A 376 5.58 11.99 3.64
CA PHE A 376 4.93 12.76 4.69
C PHE A 376 5.82 12.80 5.92
N PHE A 377 6.32 13.99 6.26
CA PHE A 377 7.12 14.24 7.45
C PHE A 377 6.37 15.14 8.40
N MET A 378 6.40 14.79 9.69
CA MET A 378 5.77 15.56 10.75
C MET A 378 6.72 15.63 11.94
N ALA A 379 6.98 16.83 12.44
CA ALA A 379 7.82 17.07 13.61
C ALA A 379 7.13 18.01 14.59
N LYS A 380 7.46 17.86 15.87
CA LYS A 380 7.02 18.79 16.90
C LYS A 380 7.70 20.15 16.68
N PHE A 381 6.93 21.21 16.84
CA PHE A 381 7.42 22.58 16.82
C PHE A 381 7.48 23.06 18.27
N ASN A 382 8.68 23.38 18.79
CA ASN A 382 8.81 23.75 20.20
C ASN A 382 8.20 25.12 20.54
N LYS A 383 7.83 25.94 19.54
CA LYS A 383 7.05 27.14 19.79
C LYS A 383 5.57 26.78 19.86
N THR A 384 4.89 27.25 20.88
CA THR A 384 3.43 27.19 20.93
C THR A 384 2.84 28.22 19.98
N PHE A 385 1.90 27.82 19.14
CA PHE A 385 1.16 28.70 18.26
C PHE A 385 -0.30 28.23 18.12
N SER A 386 -1.20 29.19 17.92
CA SER A 386 -2.64 28.92 17.80
C SER A 386 -3.14 28.93 16.36
N THR A 387 -2.41 29.61 15.48
CA THR A 387 -2.79 29.81 14.08
C THR A 387 -2.39 28.62 13.21
N GLN A 388 -3.34 28.11 12.44
CA GLN A 388 -3.06 27.22 11.33
C GLN A 388 -2.45 28.01 10.15
N ILE A 389 -1.29 27.56 9.68
CA ILE A 389 -0.63 28.11 8.48
C ILE A 389 -0.53 27.01 7.44
N VAL A 390 -0.98 27.30 6.22
CA VAL A 390 -0.86 26.41 5.06
C VAL A 390 -0.02 27.09 4.00
N ILE A 391 1.06 26.44 3.60
CA ILE A 391 1.93 26.86 2.51
C ILE A 391 1.74 25.89 1.36
N SER A 392 1.09 26.37 0.30
CA SER A 392 0.80 25.59 -0.91
C SER A 392 1.77 26.01 -2.01
N PRO A 393 2.38 25.08 -2.76
CA PRO A 393 3.10 25.44 -3.97
C PRO A 393 2.13 26.12 -4.93
N LYS A 394 2.61 27.15 -5.64
CA LYS A 394 1.86 27.78 -6.72
C LYS A 394 1.81 26.84 -7.91
N ALA A 395 0.67 26.80 -8.57
CA ALA A 395 0.44 25.87 -9.65
C ALA A 395 1.42 26.07 -10.82
N GLY A 396 2.30 25.06 -10.99
CA GLY A 396 3.17 24.93 -12.15
C GLY A 396 2.51 24.19 -13.29
N ILE A 397 3.16 24.17 -14.47
CA ILE A 397 2.69 23.47 -15.68
C ILE A 397 2.44 21.97 -15.42
N SER A 398 3.24 21.35 -14.55
CA SER A 398 3.06 19.95 -14.11
C SER A 398 1.75 19.73 -13.38
N GLU A 399 1.29 20.67 -12.54
CA GLU A 399 0.04 20.53 -11.80
C GLU A 399 -1.21 20.62 -12.70
N PHE A 400 -1.10 21.31 -13.83
CA PHE A 400 -2.15 21.40 -14.84
C PHE A 400 -2.30 20.09 -15.64
N ILE A 401 -1.19 19.39 -15.89
CA ILE A 401 -1.16 18.11 -16.61
C ILE A 401 -1.58 16.94 -15.70
N ILE A 402 -1.24 17.02 -14.42
CA ILE A 402 -1.33 15.90 -13.47
C ILE A 402 -2.65 15.92 -12.66
N GLY A 403 -3.38 17.05 -12.67
CA GLY A 403 -4.62 17.26 -11.91
C GLY A 403 -4.33 17.40 -10.42
N ASN A 404 -4.47 18.61 -9.86
CA ASN A 404 -4.11 18.87 -8.47
C ASN A 404 -5.22 18.48 -7.48
N SER A 405 -5.55 17.19 -7.39
CA SER A 405 -6.52 16.69 -6.41
C SER A 405 -6.08 17.05 -4.98
N PHE A 406 -4.78 16.98 -4.67
CA PHE A 406 -4.28 17.26 -3.32
C PHE A 406 -4.64 18.66 -2.81
N SER A 407 -4.28 19.72 -3.55
CA SER A 407 -4.55 21.11 -3.13
C SER A 407 -6.04 21.42 -2.96
N SER A 408 -6.91 20.76 -3.73
CA SER A 408 -8.36 20.89 -3.64
C SER A 408 -8.97 20.19 -2.42
N ASN A 409 -8.26 19.20 -1.86
CA ASN A 409 -8.67 18.44 -0.69
C ASN A 409 -8.13 19.01 0.62
N ILE A 410 -7.24 20.00 0.57
CA ILE A 410 -6.72 20.70 1.75
C ILE A 410 -7.76 21.69 2.30
N VAL A 411 -7.87 21.75 3.63
CA VAL A 411 -8.57 22.83 4.36
C VAL A 411 -7.61 24.00 4.46
N LYS A 412 -7.93 25.11 3.78
CA LYS A 412 -7.10 26.33 3.79
C LYS A 412 -7.76 27.38 4.69
N PRO A 413 -6.97 28.06 5.55
CA PRO A 413 -7.40 29.30 6.20
C PRO A 413 -7.96 30.30 5.18
N SER A 414 -8.92 31.13 5.60
CA SER A 414 -9.64 32.02 4.68
C SER A 414 -8.79 33.18 4.17
N ALA A 415 -7.82 33.63 4.96
CA ALA A 415 -6.97 34.76 4.61
C ALA A 415 -5.68 34.30 3.93
N LYS A 416 -5.45 34.80 2.72
CA LYS A 416 -4.18 34.67 2.00
C LYS A 416 -3.23 35.78 2.44
N ILE A 417 -2.01 35.40 2.80
CA ILE A 417 -1.00 36.31 3.35
C ILE A 417 0.06 36.60 2.30
N MET A 418 0.42 37.87 2.16
CA MET A 418 1.59 38.29 1.39
C MET A 418 2.79 38.49 2.33
N LEU A 419 3.88 37.77 2.03
CA LEU A 419 5.16 37.85 2.74
C LEU A 419 6.16 38.68 1.92
N GLU A 420 7.24 39.10 2.58
CA GLU A 420 8.19 40.09 2.04
C GLU A 420 9.21 39.51 1.06
N ASP A 421 9.45 38.19 1.09
CA ASP A 421 10.39 37.51 0.19
C ASP A 421 9.76 37.30 -1.21
N PRO A 422 10.24 38.01 -2.27
CA PRO A 422 9.65 37.91 -3.60
C PRO A 422 9.86 36.56 -4.28
N GLU A 423 10.94 35.85 -3.96
CA GLU A 423 11.21 34.53 -4.51
C GLU A 423 10.30 33.49 -3.86
N PHE A 424 10.15 33.55 -2.54
CA PHE A 424 9.21 32.72 -1.80
C PHE A 424 7.78 32.92 -2.29
N ALA A 425 7.36 34.19 -2.45
CA ALA A 425 6.04 34.55 -2.96
C ALA A 425 5.82 34.11 -4.41
N LYS A 426 6.86 33.87 -5.21
CA LYS A 426 6.74 33.27 -6.56
C LYS A 426 6.53 31.76 -6.49
N MET A 427 7.10 31.08 -5.51
CA MET A 427 7.02 29.63 -5.36
C MET A 427 5.75 29.17 -4.63
N PHE A 428 5.26 29.97 -3.67
CA PHE A 428 4.21 29.54 -2.74
C PHE A 428 3.08 30.55 -2.57
N ASP A 429 1.90 30.01 -2.24
CA ASP A 429 0.78 30.73 -1.64
C ASP A 429 0.70 30.38 -0.15
N VAL A 430 0.60 31.40 0.70
CA VAL A 430 0.47 31.23 2.16
C VAL A 430 -0.92 31.63 2.62
N TYR A 431 -1.52 30.78 3.45
CA TYR A 431 -2.84 30.98 4.05
C TYR A 431 -2.70 30.87 5.57
N ALA A 432 -3.19 31.86 6.31
CA ALA A 432 -3.32 31.79 7.77
C ALA A 432 -4.37 32.77 8.28
N ASN A 433 -5.00 32.48 9.42
CA ASN A 433 -6.03 33.35 10.00
C ASN A 433 -5.45 34.53 10.80
N ASP A 434 -4.23 34.40 11.34
CA ASP A 434 -3.48 35.48 11.99
C ASP A 434 -2.21 35.80 11.21
N GLN A 435 -2.14 37.01 10.65
CA GLN A 435 -1.01 37.45 9.85
C GLN A 435 0.24 37.79 10.68
N VAL A 436 0.06 38.18 11.94
CA VAL A 436 1.15 38.54 12.85
C VAL A 436 1.84 37.27 13.34
N GLU A 437 1.08 36.29 13.83
CA GLU A 437 1.62 34.99 14.27
C GLU A 437 2.27 34.25 13.09
N ALA A 438 1.69 34.33 11.88
CA ALA A 438 2.28 33.74 10.69
C ALA A 438 3.66 34.31 10.33
N ARG A 439 3.88 35.63 10.47
CA ARG A 439 5.19 36.25 10.23
C ARG A 439 6.22 35.90 11.31
N TYR A 440 5.77 35.64 12.53
CA TYR A 440 6.64 35.19 13.61
C TYR A 440 7.17 33.76 13.39
N ILE A 441 6.36 32.92 12.74
CA ILE A 441 6.76 31.56 12.35
C ILE A 441 7.57 31.58 11.04
N LEU A 442 7.09 32.31 10.02
CA LEU A 442 7.70 32.40 8.69
C LEU A 442 8.75 33.50 8.62
N THR A 443 9.78 33.36 9.46
CA THR A 443 10.95 34.25 9.43
C THR A 443 11.69 34.14 8.09
N PRO A 444 12.55 35.13 7.71
CA PRO A 444 13.37 35.04 6.50
C PRO A 444 14.19 33.74 6.42
N ALA A 445 14.73 33.27 7.55
CA ALA A 445 15.46 32.00 7.60
C ALA A 445 14.55 30.80 7.31
N THR A 446 13.37 30.75 7.95
CA THR A 446 12.35 29.71 7.71
C THR A 446 11.93 29.65 6.24
N MET A 447 11.68 30.81 5.62
CA MET A 447 11.33 30.92 4.21
C MET A 447 12.47 30.43 3.31
N GLN A 448 13.73 30.78 3.61
CA GLN A 448 14.89 30.32 2.85
C GLN A 448 15.02 28.78 2.92
N ASN A 449 14.89 28.19 4.11
CA ASN A 449 14.98 26.75 4.27
C ASN A 449 13.87 26.02 3.49
N ILE A 450 12.64 26.54 3.53
CA ILE A 450 11.54 26.00 2.73
C ILE A 450 11.86 26.04 1.23
N LYS A 451 12.42 27.14 0.72
CA LYS A 451 12.86 27.24 -0.69
C LYS A 451 13.93 26.20 -1.01
N ASP A 452 14.94 26.06 -0.16
CA ASP A 452 16.06 25.12 -0.37
C ASP A 452 15.58 23.66 -0.40
N ILE A 453 14.62 23.31 0.47
CA ILE A 453 13.98 21.98 0.46
C ILE A 453 13.18 21.81 -0.84
N ALA A 454 12.38 22.81 -1.23
CA ALA A 454 11.54 22.75 -2.42
C ALA A 454 12.34 22.65 -3.73
N HIS A 455 13.47 23.35 -3.85
CA HIS A 455 14.35 23.26 -5.03
C HIS A 455 14.97 21.87 -5.21
N LYS A 456 15.18 21.14 -4.10
CA LYS A 456 15.74 19.79 -4.11
C LYS A 456 14.65 18.72 -4.24
N ALA A 457 13.44 19.02 -3.78
CA ALA A 457 12.32 18.11 -3.85
C ALA A 457 11.87 17.92 -5.31
N LYS A 458 11.71 16.65 -5.71
CA LYS A 458 10.94 16.30 -6.89
C LYS A 458 9.48 16.21 -6.44
N GLY A 459 8.61 17.10 -6.90
CA GLY A 459 7.17 17.08 -6.60
C GLY A 459 6.59 18.42 -6.12
N SER A 460 5.33 18.38 -5.72
CA SER A 460 4.62 19.53 -5.13
C SER A 460 4.71 19.44 -3.60
N LEU A 461 5.54 20.29 -3.01
CA LEU A 461 5.82 20.30 -1.57
C LEU A 461 4.89 21.26 -0.82
N PHE A 462 4.09 20.73 0.09
CA PHE A 462 3.19 21.48 0.95
C PHE A 462 3.73 21.51 2.38
N PHE A 463 3.55 22.64 3.06
CA PHE A 463 3.86 22.74 4.48
C PHE A 463 2.62 23.15 5.27
N PHE A 464 2.49 22.57 6.46
CA PHE A 464 1.42 22.89 7.41
C PHE A 464 2.04 23.16 8.77
N PHE A 465 1.65 24.27 9.38
CA PHE A 465 1.89 24.54 10.80
C PHE A 465 0.53 24.44 11.48
N ILE A 466 0.36 23.41 12.32
CA ILE A 466 -0.90 23.16 13.02
C ILE A 466 -0.62 22.42 14.33
N ASN A 467 -1.34 22.77 15.40
CA ASN A 467 -1.27 22.08 16.70
C ASN A 467 0.17 21.87 17.22
N ASN A 468 1.00 22.93 17.16
CA ASN A 468 2.42 22.90 17.52
C ASN A 468 3.24 21.85 16.76
N LYS A 469 2.86 21.54 15.51
CA LYS A 469 3.59 20.63 14.61
C LYS A 469 3.86 21.33 13.31
N ILE A 470 4.99 20.97 12.70
CA ILE A 470 5.26 21.24 11.30
C ILE A 470 5.12 19.94 10.51
N ILE A 471 4.41 20.01 9.40
CA ILE A 471 4.25 18.92 8.45
C ILE A 471 4.81 19.37 7.12
N ALA A 472 5.63 18.52 6.50
CA ALA A 472 6.08 18.67 5.12
C ALA A 472 5.55 17.46 4.32
N ALA A 473 4.62 17.72 3.40
CA ALA A 473 3.99 16.71 2.55
C ALA A 473 4.42 16.91 1.10
N ASN A 474 5.21 15.99 0.56
CA ASN A 474 5.70 16.04 -0.82
C ASN A 474 4.86 15.12 -1.71
N ASN A 475 3.94 15.70 -2.49
CA ASN A 475 3.12 14.93 -3.42
C ASN A 475 3.88 14.72 -4.73
N ASN A 476 4.63 13.62 -4.82
CA ASN A 476 5.49 13.31 -5.97
C ASN A 476 5.20 11.98 -6.66
N ARG A 477 4.27 11.19 -6.10
CA ARG A 477 3.88 9.86 -6.58
C ARG A 477 5.03 8.86 -6.65
N ILE A 478 6.08 9.08 -5.87
CA ILE A 478 7.26 8.22 -5.81
C ILE A 478 7.24 7.48 -4.48
N ASN A 479 7.22 6.15 -4.55
CA ASN A 479 7.52 5.26 -3.42
C ASN A 479 9.04 5.03 -3.41
N LYS A 480 9.74 5.73 -2.52
CA LYS A 480 11.14 6.09 -2.78
C LYS A 480 12.14 5.00 -2.42
N PHE A 481 11.82 4.20 -1.41
CA PHE A 481 12.74 3.20 -0.86
C PHE A 481 12.43 1.78 -1.36
N GLU A 482 11.63 1.64 -2.43
CA GLU A 482 11.34 0.35 -3.03
C GLU A 482 12.42 -0.07 -4.02
N THR A 483 12.95 -1.27 -3.80
CA THR A 483 13.91 -1.90 -4.69
C THR A 483 13.26 -3.09 -5.39
N GLY A 484 12.80 -2.87 -6.61
CA GLY A 484 12.22 -3.93 -7.45
C GLY A 484 13.29 -4.80 -8.13
N VAL A 485 12.84 -5.85 -8.82
CA VAL A 485 13.72 -6.74 -9.60
C VAL A 485 14.53 -6.00 -10.68
N THR A 486 14.06 -4.83 -11.13
CA THR A 486 14.71 -4.00 -12.14
C THR A 486 15.65 -2.94 -11.57
N THR A 487 15.61 -2.68 -10.26
CA THR A 487 16.42 -1.64 -9.61
C THR A 487 17.79 -2.20 -9.23
N LYS A 488 18.86 -1.68 -9.83
CA LYS A 488 20.23 -2.11 -9.50
C LYS A 488 20.56 -1.76 -8.05
N LEU A 489 21.08 -2.73 -7.29
CA LEU A 489 21.51 -2.54 -5.91
C LEU A 489 23.02 -2.25 -5.88
N ASN A 490 23.39 -1.02 -5.54
CA ASN A 490 24.78 -0.56 -5.45
C ASN A 490 24.94 0.55 -4.38
N PRO A 491 26.16 0.82 -3.89
CA PRO A 491 26.39 1.84 -2.87
C PRO A 491 25.89 3.23 -3.29
N GLU A 492 25.93 3.57 -4.58
CA GLU A 492 25.42 4.86 -5.07
C GLU A 492 23.91 5.03 -4.83
N LEU A 493 23.12 3.95 -4.98
CA LEU A 493 21.70 3.98 -4.64
C LEU A 493 21.50 4.27 -3.15
N LEU A 494 22.29 3.63 -2.28
CA LEU A 494 22.22 3.86 -0.84
C LEU A 494 22.56 5.31 -0.48
N VAL A 495 23.61 5.86 -1.09
CA VAL A 495 24.00 7.26 -0.88
C VAL A 495 22.85 8.19 -1.31
N SER A 496 22.17 7.91 -2.42
CA SER A 496 21.03 8.71 -2.85
C SER A 496 19.87 8.67 -1.83
N PHE A 497 19.54 7.48 -1.29
CA PHE A 497 18.53 7.36 -0.23
C PHE A 497 18.93 8.09 1.04
N TYR A 498 20.21 7.98 1.43
CA TYR A 498 20.75 8.64 2.60
C TYR A 498 20.70 10.17 2.48
N GLU A 499 21.12 10.70 1.34
CA GLU A 499 21.08 12.14 1.07
C GLU A 499 19.68 12.72 1.22
N ASP A 500 18.67 11.98 0.77
CA ASP A 500 17.28 12.41 0.85
C ASP A 500 16.76 12.43 2.29
N LEU A 501 17.02 11.37 3.06
CA LEU A 501 16.66 11.31 4.47
C LEU A 501 17.41 12.35 5.29
N TYR A 502 18.72 12.52 5.05
CA TYR A 502 19.54 13.53 5.72
C TYR A 502 18.93 14.92 5.53
N LYS A 503 18.60 15.31 4.29
CA LYS A 503 17.95 16.59 3.99
C LYS A 503 16.61 16.76 4.71
N GLN A 504 15.81 15.69 4.78
CA GLN A 504 14.51 15.74 5.44
C GLN A 504 14.62 15.89 6.97
N PHE A 505 15.62 15.27 7.58
CA PHE A 505 15.87 15.41 9.02
C PHE A 505 16.59 16.71 9.36
N SER A 506 17.41 17.26 8.46
CA SER A 506 18.02 18.59 8.61
C SER A 506 16.99 19.71 8.74
N ILE A 507 15.73 19.52 8.29
CA ILE A 507 14.62 20.46 8.53
C ILE A 507 14.51 20.85 9.99
N ILE A 508 14.79 19.91 10.91
CA ILE A 508 14.74 20.15 12.36
C ILE A 508 15.77 21.20 12.78
N ASP A 509 17.00 21.12 12.26
CA ASP A 509 18.07 22.08 12.54
C ASP A 509 17.85 23.39 11.81
N ASP A 510 17.52 23.30 10.52
CA ASP A 510 17.33 24.44 9.63
C ASP A 510 16.23 25.36 10.19
N LEU A 511 15.09 24.79 10.60
CA LEU A 511 13.98 25.52 11.19
C LEU A 511 14.17 25.82 12.68
N LYS A 512 15.31 25.43 13.27
CA LYS A 512 15.64 25.61 14.69
C LYS A 512 14.53 25.11 15.60
N LEU A 513 13.94 23.97 15.24
CA LEU A 513 12.78 23.41 15.93
C LEU A 513 13.09 23.08 17.39
N ASN A 514 14.37 22.83 17.69
CA ASN A 514 14.89 22.52 19.01
C ASN A 514 15.02 23.73 19.95
N ILE A 515 15.02 24.97 19.45
CA ILE A 515 15.27 26.14 20.29
C ILE A 515 14.00 26.52 21.07
N ASN A 516 14.04 26.29 22.38
CA ASN A 516 13.06 26.86 23.31
C ASN A 516 13.61 28.16 23.91
N ILE A 517 13.25 29.31 23.33
CA ILE A 517 13.60 30.63 23.89
C ILE A 517 12.74 31.01 25.11
N TRP A 518 11.77 30.18 25.50
CA TRP A 518 10.88 30.42 26.63
C TRP A 518 11.10 29.34 27.70
N LYS A 519 12.09 29.53 28.58
CA LYS A 519 12.06 28.87 29.88
C LYS A 519 10.80 29.37 30.60
N GLN A 520 9.76 28.54 30.67
CA GLN A 520 8.73 28.74 31.67
C GLN A 520 9.44 28.70 33.02
N GLN A 521 9.40 29.80 33.76
CA GLN A 521 9.83 29.79 35.15
C GLN A 521 9.01 28.72 35.85
N ALA A 522 9.70 27.69 36.35
CA ALA A 522 9.10 26.74 37.26
C ALA A 522 8.60 27.53 38.48
N ASN A 523 7.28 27.53 38.68
CA ASN A 523 6.68 27.90 39.96
C ASN A 523 6.54 26.64 40.81
#